data_AF-A0AAN8ZF05-F1
#
_entry.id   AF-A0AAN8ZF05-F1
#
_cell.length_a   1.000
_cell.length_b   1.000
_cell.length_c   1.000
_cell.angle_alpha   90.00
_cell.angle_beta   90.00
_cell.angle_gamma   90.00
#
_symmetry.space_group_name_H-M   'P 1'
#
loop_
_entity.id
_entity.type
_entity.pdbx_description
1 polymer ?
#
loop_
_entity_poly.entity_id
_entity_poly.type
_entity_poly.pdbx_seq_one_letter_code
_entity_poly.pdbx_strand_id
1 'polypeptide(L)'
;MALKGECFHCKKMGHWIKDCPDKKKEIIERERMPSIKTFFCRTLPSLPSNMPLVNDLKECNNQASNFQPSCPGSPDDAQEDNLEDSIHKAFSQAALQVQSKLLCRLEFMDPLEHATMEREANIAFSALNSLKVNYGPFAEHIREFICSAKSLAEIDASICREDASERLEHEKVCRDNLSHLHAEITNELGTSREQVQSLCEEENRLRNKLLQIETQRTQHEDKAKNLEDRLVKISEQMLESECRLQAATQEVDKAMKFQQQREMGQDAMKKAMKNARACLT
;
A
#
# COMPACT_ATOMS: atom_id res chain seq x y z
N MET A 1 -22.44 17.38 -18.75
CA MET A 1 -21.85 18.17 -19.86
C MET A 1 -21.13 19.35 -19.23
N ALA A 2 -19.80 19.39 -19.28
CA ALA A 2 -19.03 20.55 -18.78
C ALA A 2 -19.14 21.68 -19.82
N LEU A 3 -19.42 22.90 -19.36
CA LEU A 3 -19.55 24.06 -20.25
C LEU A 3 -18.15 24.45 -20.75
N LYS A 4 -18.09 24.92 -22.00
CA LYS A 4 -16.85 25.21 -22.73
C LYS A 4 -16.04 26.28 -21.97
N GLY A 5 -14.97 25.87 -21.27
CA GLY A 5 -14.10 26.76 -20.48
C GLY A 5 -14.03 26.47 -18.98
N GLU A 6 -14.74 25.46 -18.48
CA GLU A 6 -14.62 25.00 -17.09
C GLU A 6 -13.43 24.04 -16.90
N CYS A 7 -12.72 24.18 -15.78
CA CYS A 7 -11.68 23.25 -15.38
C CYS A 7 -12.27 21.87 -15.09
N PHE A 8 -11.76 20.83 -15.75
CA PHE A 8 -12.23 19.44 -15.59
C PHE A 8 -12.04 18.85 -14.18
N HIS A 9 -11.24 19.47 -13.32
CA HIS A 9 -11.01 18.99 -11.95
C HIS A 9 -11.94 19.66 -10.93
N CYS A 10 -11.99 21.00 -10.89
CA CYS A 10 -12.79 21.73 -9.89
C CYS A 10 -14.06 22.41 -10.43
N LYS A 11 -14.34 22.27 -11.74
CA LYS A 11 -15.48 22.86 -12.46
C LYS A 11 -15.58 24.39 -12.44
N LYS A 12 -14.53 25.09 -12.02
CA LYS A 12 -14.44 26.56 -12.05
C LYS A 12 -13.87 27.04 -13.39
N MET A 13 -14.29 28.21 -13.86
CA MET A 13 -13.77 28.83 -15.09
C MET A 13 -12.41 29.52 -14.85
N GLY A 14 -11.67 29.79 -15.94
CA GLY A 14 -10.49 30.66 -15.93
C GLY A 14 -9.13 29.96 -15.79
N HIS A 15 -9.09 28.63 -15.71
CA HIS A 15 -7.85 27.87 -15.71
C HIS A 15 -8.05 26.46 -16.31
N TRP A 16 -6.98 25.87 -16.82
CA TRP A 16 -6.99 24.51 -17.35
C TRP A 16 -6.65 23.51 -16.24
N ILE A 17 -6.96 22.22 -16.44
CA ILE A 17 -6.73 21.17 -15.43
C ILE A 17 -5.26 21.10 -14.94
N LYS A 18 -4.31 21.51 -15.79
CA LYS A 18 -2.88 21.58 -15.48
C LYS A 18 -2.54 22.70 -14.48
N ASP A 19 -3.31 23.77 -14.48
CA ASP A 19 -3.11 24.97 -13.66
C ASP A 19 -4.13 25.09 -12.54
N CYS A 20 -4.83 23.99 -12.23
CA CYS A 20 -5.86 24.01 -11.20
C CYS A 20 -5.25 24.21 -9.80
N PRO A 21 -5.62 25.29 -9.08
CA PRO A 21 -5.08 25.56 -7.75
C PRO A 21 -5.52 24.51 -6.72
N ASP A 22 -6.68 23.89 -6.92
CA ASP A 22 -7.22 22.85 -6.04
C ASP A 22 -6.41 21.53 -6.20
N LYS A 23 -5.92 21.24 -7.42
CA LYS A 23 -5.03 20.09 -7.68
C LYS A 23 -3.66 20.24 -6.99
N LYS A 24 -3.14 21.47 -6.90
CA LYS A 24 -1.88 21.73 -6.18
C LYS A 24 -2.03 21.54 -4.67
N LYS A 25 -3.21 21.85 -4.11
CA LYS A 25 -3.49 21.62 -2.68
C LYS A 25 -3.56 20.13 -2.34
N GLU A 26 -4.19 19.31 -3.18
CA GLU A 26 -4.20 17.84 -2.99
C GLU A 26 -2.79 17.23 -3.04
N ILE A 27 -1.91 17.74 -3.91
CA ILE A 27 -0.52 17.25 -3.99
C ILE A 27 0.24 17.61 -2.70
N ILE A 28 0.08 18.85 -2.21
CA ILE A 28 0.71 19.31 -0.97
C ILE A 28 0.16 18.58 0.27
N GLU A 29 -1.14 18.24 0.28
CA GLU A 29 -1.75 17.46 1.37
C GLU A 29 -1.32 15.99 1.34
N ARG A 30 -1.15 15.38 0.16
CA ARG A 30 -0.55 14.03 0.04
C ARG A 30 0.92 13.99 0.44
N GLU A 31 1.68 15.05 0.17
CA GLU A 31 3.08 15.18 0.59
C GLU A 31 3.23 15.49 2.10
N ARG A 32 2.17 15.97 2.77
CA ARG A 32 2.14 16.24 4.22
C ARG A 32 1.68 15.05 5.06
N MET A 33 1.24 13.94 4.47
CA MET A 33 1.02 12.72 5.26
C MET A 33 2.36 12.13 5.68
N PRO A 34 2.64 11.96 6.98
CA PRO A 34 3.86 11.32 7.42
C PRO A 34 3.90 9.88 6.90
N SER A 35 4.99 9.55 6.20
CA SER A 35 5.28 8.21 5.70
C SER A 35 5.17 7.21 6.85
N ILE A 36 4.30 6.21 6.71
CA ILE A 36 4.18 5.03 7.60
C ILE A 36 5.42 4.13 7.41
N LYS A 37 6.62 4.67 7.65
CA LYS A 37 7.90 3.96 7.50
C LYS A 37 8.77 3.98 8.75
N THR A 38 8.28 4.46 9.90
CA THR A 38 9.10 4.54 11.12
C THR A 38 8.41 4.09 12.41
N PHE A 39 7.55 3.07 12.38
CA PHE A 39 6.94 2.52 13.61
C PHE A 39 7.07 1.01 13.81
N PHE A 40 8.08 0.37 13.22
CA PHE A 40 8.43 -1.02 13.54
C PHE A 40 9.94 -1.18 13.71
N CYS A 41 10.47 -0.71 14.84
CA CYS A 41 11.71 -1.23 15.39
C CYS A 41 11.83 -0.90 16.88
N ARG A 42 11.15 -1.68 17.72
CA ARG A 42 11.67 -1.97 19.05
C ARG A 42 11.89 -3.47 19.14
N THR A 43 13.18 -3.78 19.15
CA THR A 43 13.83 -5.06 19.35
C THR A 43 13.15 -5.85 20.48
N LEU A 44 12.64 -7.03 20.15
CA LEU A 44 12.34 -8.08 21.12
C LEU A 44 13.66 -8.55 21.73
N PRO A 45 13.88 -8.48 23.05
CA PRO A 45 14.98 -9.19 23.68
C PRO A 45 14.71 -10.68 23.59
N SER A 46 15.66 -11.42 23.04
CA SER A 46 15.72 -12.87 23.05
C SER A 46 15.59 -13.42 24.47
N LEU A 47 14.60 -14.28 24.68
CA LEU A 47 14.46 -15.12 25.88
C LEU A 47 15.67 -16.06 26.00
N PRO A 48 16.36 -16.11 27.15
CA PRO A 48 17.31 -17.18 27.40
C PRO A 48 16.55 -18.49 27.69
N SER A 49 16.77 -19.46 26.82
CA SER A 49 16.51 -20.87 27.08
C SER A 49 17.45 -21.33 28.20
N ASN A 50 16.92 -21.53 29.41
CA ASN A 50 17.31 -22.55 30.40
C ASN A 50 16.73 -22.18 31.77
N MET A 51 15.69 -22.89 32.20
CA MET A 51 15.33 -22.98 33.61
C MET A 51 15.53 -24.44 34.07
N PRO A 52 16.24 -24.68 35.19
CA PRO A 52 16.36 -26.02 35.74
C PRO A 52 15.04 -26.45 36.37
N LEU A 53 14.57 -27.63 35.99
CA LEU A 53 13.66 -28.44 36.80
C LEU A 53 14.36 -28.76 38.13
N VAL A 54 13.74 -28.38 39.24
CA VAL A 54 14.01 -29.00 40.54
C VAL A 54 12.69 -29.50 41.09
N ASN A 55 12.51 -30.80 40.92
CA ASN A 55 11.66 -31.63 41.76
C ASN A 55 12.29 -31.71 43.18
N ASP A 56 11.47 -32.17 44.12
CA ASP A 56 11.80 -32.61 45.48
C ASP A 56 11.50 -31.60 46.59
N LEU A 57 10.28 -31.68 47.13
CA LEU A 57 10.09 -32.28 48.47
C LEU A 57 8.61 -32.64 48.65
N LYS A 58 8.32 -33.93 48.50
CA LYS A 58 7.15 -34.57 49.09
C LYS A 58 7.64 -35.44 50.24
N GLU A 59 6.84 -35.49 51.30
CA GLU A 59 6.82 -36.47 52.39
C GLU A 59 7.79 -36.27 53.56
N CYS A 60 7.25 -35.81 54.69
CA CYS A 60 6.91 -36.68 55.83
C CYS A 60 6.01 -35.89 56.79
N ASN A 61 4.72 -36.21 56.89
CA ASN A 61 4.08 -37.34 57.57
C ASN A 61 3.65 -36.97 58.99
N ASN A 62 2.36 -37.19 59.21
CA ASN A 62 1.68 -37.17 60.49
C ASN A 62 2.34 -38.16 61.45
N GLN A 63 2.63 -37.72 62.66
CA GLN A 63 2.59 -38.60 63.82
C GLN A 63 2.07 -37.83 65.02
N ALA A 64 0.83 -38.18 65.37
CA ALA A 64 0.29 -37.99 66.69
C ALA A 64 1.20 -38.67 67.72
N SER A 65 1.64 -37.93 68.73
CA SER A 65 2.12 -38.49 69.99
C SER A 65 1.11 -38.14 71.07
N ASN A 66 0.26 -39.13 71.31
CA ASN A 66 -0.62 -39.28 72.44
C ASN A 66 0.24 -39.64 73.66
N PHE A 67 0.25 -38.81 74.71
CA PHE A 67 0.76 -39.18 76.04
C PHE A 67 -0.06 -38.48 77.13
N GLN A 68 -1.06 -39.20 77.66
CA GLN A 68 -1.37 -39.20 79.09
C GLN A 68 -0.55 -40.32 79.74
N PRO A 69 -0.09 -40.16 80.99
CA PRO A 69 -0.82 -40.80 82.08
C PRO A 69 -0.88 -40.02 83.41
N SER A 70 -2.08 -40.00 83.98
CA SER A 70 -2.49 -40.20 85.39
C SER A 70 -1.62 -39.72 86.57
N CYS A 71 -2.22 -38.87 87.42
CA CYS A 71 -1.98 -38.73 88.87
C CYS A 71 -2.75 -39.83 89.65
N PRO A 72 -2.48 -40.17 90.96
CA PRO A 72 -2.07 -39.23 92.02
C PRO A 72 -1.09 -39.74 93.11
N GLY A 73 -0.44 -38.79 93.78
CA GLY A 73 0.23 -38.95 95.08
C GLY A 73 0.61 -37.57 95.65
N SER A 74 -0.12 -37.11 96.65
CA SER A 74 0.09 -35.87 97.42
C SER A 74 1.22 -36.01 98.46
N PRO A 75 1.47 -34.99 99.31
CA PRO A 75 1.86 -33.60 99.08
C PRO A 75 3.25 -33.32 99.71
N ASP A 76 3.66 -32.06 99.77
CA ASP A 76 4.83 -31.48 100.46
C ASP A 76 6.06 -31.25 99.56
N ASP A 77 6.13 -30.06 98.97
CA ASP A 77 7.07 -29.03 99.45
C ASP A 77 6.92 -27.75 98.59
N ALA A 78 6.72 -26.63 99.29
CA ALA A 78 6.60 -25.30 98.69
C ALA A 78 7.97 -24.82 98.19
N GLN A 79 8.06 -24.59 96.87
CA GLN A 79 9.11 -23.75 96.25
C GLN A 79 8.42 -22.61 95.50
N GLU A 80 8.86 -21.39 95.79
CA GLU A 80 8.31 -20.11 95.34
C GLU A 80 8.23 -20.00 93.81
N ASP A 81 7.02 -20.06 93.26
CA ASP A 81 6.71 -19.61 91.89
C ASP A 81 6.86 -18.08 91.86
N ASN A 82 7.89 -17.59 91.19
CA ASN A 82 8.18 -16.16 91.08
C ASN A 82 7.08 -15.48 90.23
N LEU A 83 6.37 -14.50 90.79
CA LEU A 83 5.22 -13.81 90.15
C LEU A 83 5.55 -13.29 88.73
N GLU A 84 6.80 -12.91 88.50
CA GLU A 84 7.33 -12.43 87.22
C GLU A 84 7.27 -13.50 86.11
N ASP A 85 7.55 -14.77 86.43
CA ASP A 85 7.54 -15.88 85.48
C ASP A 85 6.12 -16.25 85.06
N SER A 86 5.16 -16.17 85.99
CA SER A 86 3.74 -16.41 85.72
C SER A 86 3.14 -15.33 84.81
N ILE A 87 3.52 -14.06 85.03
CA ILE A 87 3.12 -12.92 84.18
C ILE A 87 3.74 -13.04 82.78
N HIS A 88 5.02 -13.36 82.68
CA HIS A 88 5.70 -13.55 81.41
C HIS A 88 5.09 -14.70 80.59
N LYS A 89 4.72 -15.80 81.26
CA LYS A 89 4.02 -16.94 80.65
C LYS A 89 2.64 -16.55 80.12
N ALA A 90 1.88 -15.75 80.87
CA ALA A 90 0.57 -15.25 80.43
C ALA A 90 0.69 -14.33 79.20
N PHE A 91 1.68 -13.44 79.16
CA PHE A 91 1.93 -12.58 77.99
C PHE A 91 2.42 -13.35 76.77
N SER A 92 3.26 -14.36 76.97
CA SER A 92 3.70 -15.26 75.90
C SER A 92 2.53 -16.04 75.29
N GLN A 93 1.61 -16.51 76.13
CA GLN A 93 0.40 -17.20 75.67
C GLN A 93 -0.57 -16.26 74.93
N ALA A 94 -0.76 -15.04 75.42
CA ALA A 94 -1.56 -14.02 74.73
C ALA A 94 -0.93 -13.65 73.37
N ALA A 95 0.40 -13.53 73.30
CA ALA A 95 1.10 -13.27 72.05
C ALA A 95 0.91 -14.41 71.04
N LEU A 96 0.98 -15.66 71.48
CA LEU A 96 0.73 -16.82 70.62
C LEU A 96 -0.70 -16.83 70.06
N GLN A 97 -1.70 -16.45 70.87
CA GLN A 97 -3.09 -16.32 70.40
C GLN A 97 -3.24 -15.22 69.34
N VAL A 98 -2.58 -14.07 69.53
CA VAL A 98 -2.58 -12.98 68.54
C VAL A 98 -1.93 -13.42 67.23
N GLN A 99 -0.78 -14.10 67.30
CA GLN A 99 -0.07 -14.62 66.12
C GLN A 99 -0.92 -15.65 65.35
N SER A 100 -1.49 -16.63 66.05
CA SER A 100 -2.36 -17.65 65.46
C SER A 100 -3.61 -17.03 64.82
N LYS A 101 -4.24 -16.07 65.49
CA LYS A 101 -5.43 -15.39 64.96
C LYS A 101 -5.12 -14.55 63.73
N LEU A 102 -3.97 -13.87 63.70
CA LEU A 102 -3.52 -13.13 62.52
C LEU A 102 -3.28 -14.08 61.34
N LEU A 103 -2.56 -15.19 61.56
CA LEU A 103 -2.30 -16.19 60.52
C LEU A 103 -3.59 -16.71 59.90
N CYS A 104 -4.54 -17.17 60.74
CA CYS A 104 -5.83 -17.62 60.24
C CYS A 104 -6.53 -16.53 59.43
N ARG A 105 -6.50 -15.28 59.91
CA ARG A 105 -7.16 -14.19 59.18
C ARG A 105 -6.53 -13.92 57.82
N LEU A 106 -5.21 -13.88 57.74
CA LEU A 106 -4.47 -13.62 56.51
C LEU A 106 -4.59 -14.78 55.51
N GLU A 107 -4.64 -16.04 55.98
CA GLU A 107 -4.79 -17.23 55.15
C GLU A 107 -6.11 -17.24 54.35
N PHE A 108 -7.17 -16.64 54.91
CA PHE A 108 -8.49 -16.56 54.27
C PHE A 108 -8.73 -15.25 53.50
N MET A 109 -7.75 -14.36 53.43
CA MET A 109 -7.89 -13.11 52.68
C MET A 109 -7.52 -13.29 51.22
N ASP A 110 -8.21 -12.56 50.35
CA ASP A 110 -7.89 -12.49 48.93
C ASP A 110 -6.53 -11.78 48.74
N PRO A 111 -5.57 -12.33 47.97
CA PRO A 111 -4.32 -11.65 47.62
C PRO A 111 -4.50 -10.25 47.00
N LEU A 112 -5.63 -9.98 46.33
CA LEU A 112 -6.00 -8.65 45.81
C LEU A 112 -6.27 -7.63 46.92
N GLU A 113 -6.59 -8.09 48.12
CA GLU A 113 -6.81 -7.25 49.31
C GLU A 113 -5.55 -7.08 50.16
N HIS A 114 -4.36 -7.11 49.54
CA HIS A 114 -3.07 -6.97 50.22
C HIS A 114 -2.98 -5.70 51.11
N ALA A 115 -3.67 -4.60 50.76
CA ALA A 115 -3.75 -3.39 51.59
C ALA A 115 -4.53 -3.61 52.89
N THR A 116 -5.54 -4.48 52.88
CA THR A 116 -6.27 -4.90 54.08
C THR A 116 -5.42 -5.88 54.89
N MET A 117 -4.69 -6.79 54.23
CA MET A 117 -3.76 -7.71 54.91
C MET A 117 -2.68 -6.95 55.68
N GLU A 118 -2.10 -5.92 55.08
CA GLU A 118 -1.11 -5.04 55.70
C GLU A 118 -1.68 -4.31 56.93
N ARG A 119 -2.92 -3.83 56.83
CA ARG A 119 -3.61 -3.18 57.96
C ARG A 119 -3.80 -4.15 59.13
N GLU A 120 -4.29 -5.36 58.85
CA GLU A 120 -4.52 -6.39 59.88
C GLU A 120 -3.21 -6.86 60.53
N ALA A 121 -2.14 -7.02 59.75
CA ALA A 121 -0.81 -7.34 60.26
C ALA A 121 -0.27 -6.24 61.19
N ASN A 122 -0.41 -4.97 60.80
CA ASN A 122 0.05 -3.84 61.61
C ASN A 122 -0.71 -3.70 62.95
N ILE A 123 -2.02 -3.99 62.95
CA ILE A 123 -2.83 -4.04 64.19
C ILE A 123 -2.29 -5.14 65.12
N ALA A 124 -2.06 -6.34 64.59
CA ALA A 124 -1.54 -7.46 65.37
C ALA A 124 -0.11 -7.21 65.89
N PHE A 125 0.77 -6.61 65.09
CA PHE A 125 2.12 -6.22 65.53
C PHE A 125 2.09 -5.19 66.66
N SER A 126 1.18 -4.21 66.59
CA SER A 126 1.01 -3.21 67.66
C SER A 126 0.55 -3.85 68.98
N ALA A 127 -0.33 -4.84 68.91
CA ALA A 127 -0.76 -5.62 70.06
C ALA A 127 0.40 -6.46 70.64
N LEU A 128 1.20 -7.11 69.77
CA LEU A 128 2.36 -7.91 70.19
C LEU A 128 3.47 -7.06 70.84
N ASN A 129 3.71 -5.86 70.31
CA ASN A 129 4.66 -4.90 70.90
C ASN A 129 4.25 -4.48 72.33
N SER A 130 2.94 -4.34 72.56
CA SER A 130 2.40 -4.00 73.88
C SER A 130 2.60 -5.12 74.91
N LEU A 131 2.67 -6.37 74.46
CA LEU A 131 2.95 -7.54 75.30
C LEU A 131 4.44 -7.73 75.60
N LYS A 132 5.32 -6.90 75.02
CA LYS A 132 6.80 -6.96 75.17
C LYS A 132 7.42 -8.34 74.84
N VAL A 133 6.75 -9.13 73.99
CA VAL A 133 7.27 -10.43 73.51
C VAL A 133 8.11 -10.20 72.25
N ASN A 134 9.17 -10.98 72.05
CA ASN A 134 9.91 -10.94 70.79
C ASN A 134 9.12 -11.63 69.68
N TYR A 135 8.61 -10.85 68.72
CA TYR A 135 7.86 -11.33 67.56
C TYR A 135 8.55 -11.00 66.22
N GLY A 136 9.81 -10.58 66.25
CA GLY A 136 10.56 -10.14 65.06
C GLY A 136 10.52 -11.15 63.90
N PRO A 137 10.93 -12.41 64.11
CA PRO A 137 10.89 -13.44 63.08
C PRO A 137 9.47 -13.64 62.52
N PHE A 138 8.46 -13.68 63.39
CA PHE A 138 7.06 -13.81 62.95
C PHE A 138 6.62 -12.65 62.05
N ALA A 139 6.94 -11.41 62.43
CA ALA A 139 6.58 -10.24 61.64
C ALA A 139 7.29 -10.18 60.28
N GLU A 140 8.51 -10.70 60.17
CA GLU A 140 9.21 -10.84 58.88
C GLU A 140 8.46 -11.80 57.95
N HIS A 141 8.10 -12.99 58.42
CA HIS A 141 7.37 -13.97 57.60
C HIS A 141 6.01 -13.43 57.14
N ILE A 142 5.28 -12.71 58.00
CA ILE A 142 4.01 -12.08 57.61
C ILE A 142 4.21 -10.97 56.58
N ARG A 143 5.26 -10.15 56.71
CA ARG A 143 5.58 -9.12 55.70
C ARG A 143 5.95 -9.75 54.35
N GLU A 144 6.73 -10.82 54.34
CA GLU A 144 7.07 -11.56 53.12
C GLU A 144 5.85 -12.17 52.45
N PHE A 145 4.93 -12.74 53.24
CA PHE A 145 3.66 -13.25 52.75
C PHE A 145 2.83 -12.15 52.07
N ILE A 146 2.69 -10.99 52.71
CA ILE A 146 1.93 -9.85 52.15
C ILE A 146 2.61 -9.30 50.89
N CYS A 147 3.95 -9.21 50.88
CA CYS A 147 4.71 -8.82 49.69
C CYS A 147 4.49 -9.80 48.53
N SER A 148 4.44 -11.10 48.82
CA SER A 148 4.17 -12.13 47.82
C SER A 148 2.75 -12.02 47.28
N ALA A 149 1.76 -11.81 48.14
CA ALA A 149 0.37 -11.57 47.74
C ALA A 149 0.23 -10.34 46.84
N LYS A 150 0.91 -9.24 47.16
CA LYS A 150 0.95 -8.04 46.32
C LYS A 150 1.58 -8.31 44.95
N SER A 151 2.74 -8.98 44.91
CA SER A 151 3.40 -9.31 43.64
C SER A 151 2.51 -10.21 42.76
N LEU A 152 1.76 -11.13 43.37
CA LEU A 152 0.83 -12.00 42.66
C LEU A 152 -0.33 -11.20 42.04
N ALA A 153 -0.92 -10.28 42.81
CA ALA A 153 -1.97 -9.38 42.32
C ALA A 153 -1.50 -8.52 41.12
N GLU A 154 -0.27 -7.99 41.17
CA GLU A 154 0.32 -7.23 40.06
C GLU A 154 0.54 -8.10 38.82
N ILE A 155 0.98 -9.35 39.00
CA ILE A 155 1.14 -10.32 37.92
C ILE A 155 -0.22 -10.65 37.29
N ASP A 156 -1.24 -10.97 38.09
CA ASP A 156 -2.57 -11.33 37.59
C ASP A 156 -3.23 -10.18 36.83
N ALA A 157 -3.09 -8.94 37.30
CA ALA A 157 -3.55 -7.75 36.58
C ALA A 157 -2.86 -7.56 35.22
N SER A 158 -1.58 -7.92 35.10
CA SER A 158 -0.84 -7.89 33.83
C SER A 158 -1.22 -9.02 32.86
N ILE A 159 -1.77 -10.11 33.41
CA ILE A 159 -2.16 -11.34 32.70
C ILE A 159 -3.61 -11.28 32.19
N CYS A 160 -4.34 -10.15 32.28
CA CYS A 160 -5.62 -9.98 31.58
C CYS A 160 -5.45 -10.21 30.05
N ARG A 161 -5.66 -11.48 29.65
CA ARG A 161 -5.31 -12.11 28.36
C ARG A 161 -6.47 -12.10 27.37
N GLU A 162 -7.70 -11.95 27.85
CA GLU A 162 -8.91 -12.04 27.03
C GLU A 162 -8.93 -10.96 25.94
N ASP A 163 -8.57 -9.71 26.29
CA ASP A 163 -8.46 -8.63 25.29
C ASP A 163 -7.33 -8.85 24.27
N ALA A 164 -6.25 -9.56 24.62
CA ALA A 164 -5.10 -9.75 23.72
C ALA A 164 -5.38 -10.83 22.66
N SER A 165 -6.07 -11.90 23.06
CA SER A 165 -6.46 -12.98 22.14
C SER A 165 -7.49 -12.50 21.11
N GLU A 166 -8.51 -11.74 21.55
CA GLU A 166 -9.52 -11.19 20.63
C GLU A 166 -8.91 -10.18 19.64
N ARG A 167 -8.00 -9.32 20.11
CA ARG A 167 -7.25 -8.39 19.25
C ARG A 167 -6.40 -9.13 18.21
N LEU A 168 -5.77 -10.23 18.59
CA LEU A 168 -4.96 -11.04 17.66
C LEU A 168 -5.82 -11.66 16.56
N GLU A 169 -6.97 -12.25 16.90
CA GLU A 169 -7.86 -12.85 15.90
C GLU A 169 -8.45 -11.81 14.96
N HIS A 170 -8.86 -10.65 15.48
CA HIS A 170 -9.29 -9.52 14.65
C HIS A 170 -8.18 -9.09 13.68
N GLU A 171 -6.94 -8.94 14.15
CA GLU A 171 -5.82 -8.51 13.30
C GLU A 171 -5.47 -9.56 12.23
N LYS A 172 -5.57 -10.86 12.53
CA LYS A 172 -5.41 -11.93 11.53
C LYS A 172 -6.44 -11.80 10.40
N VAL A 173 -7.72 -11.62 10.76
CA VAL A 173 -8.79 -11.43 9.78
C VAL A 173 -8.55 -10.16 8.95
N CYS A 174 -8.17 -9.05 9.59
CA CYS A 174 -7.81 -7.82 8.89
C CYS A 174 -6.66 -8.02 7.91
N ARG A 175 -5.59 -8.70 8.33
CA ARG A 175 -4.44 -9.01 7.47
C ARG A 175 -4.83 -9.86 6.28
N ASP A 176 -5.63 -10.91 6.49
CA ASP A 176 -6.01 -11.84 5.44
C ASP A 176 -6.92 -11.13 4.41
N ASN A 177 -7.83 -10.26 4.86
CA ASN A 177 -8.63 -9.38 3.98
C ASN A 177 -7.76 -8.43 3.15
N LEU A 178 -6.77 -7.78 3.78
CA LEU A 178 -5.82 -6.91 3.08
C LEU A 178 -4.97 -7.69 2.07
N SER A 179 -4.57 -8.91 2.39
CA SER A 179 -3.82 -9.78 1.48
C SER A 179 -4.64 -10.16 0.25
N HIS A 180 -5.92 -10.46 0.44
CA HIS A 180 -6.84 -10.73 -0.67
C HIS A 180 -6.97 -9.51 -1.59
N LEU A 181 -7.28 -8.35 -1.01
CA LEU A 181 -7.44 -7.11 -1.78
C LEU A 181 -6.14 -6.71 -2.51
N HIS A 182 -4.98 -6.91 -1.87
CA HIS A 182 -3.69 -6.67 -2.51
C HIS A 182 -3.48 -7.60 -3.72
N ALA A 183 -3.83 -8.88 -3.61
CA ALA A 183 -3.71 -9.83 -4.70
C ALA A 183 -4.65 -9.47 -5.88
N GLU A 184 -5.89 -9.11 -5.58
CA GLU A 184 -6.89 -8.65 -6.55
C GLU A 184 -6.39 -7.43 -7.33
N ILE A 185 -6.01 -6.36 -6.63
CA ILE A 185 -5.50 -5.13 -7.26
C ILE A 185 -4.22 -5.40 -8.05
N THR A 186 -3.33 -6.25 -7.55
CA THR A 186 -2.08 -6.60 -8.27
C THR A 186 -2.39 -7.31 -9.59
N ASN A 187 -3.37 -8.22 -9.59
CA ASN A 187 -3.78 -8.94 -10.79
C ASN A 187 -4.47 -8.02 -11.81
N GLU A 188 -5.38 -7.16 -11.35
CA GLU A 188 -6.02 -6.15 -12.20
C GLU A 188 -5.01 -5.19 -12.82
N LEU A 189 -4.04 -4.73 -12.02
CA LEU A 189 -2.95 -3.88 -12.50
C LEU A 189 -2.08 -4.59 -13.54
N GLY A 190 -1.80 -5.88 -13.34
CA GLY A 190 -1.10 -6.73 -14.30
C GLY A 190 -1.83 -6.77 -15.64
N THR A 191 -3.12 -7.11 -15.60
CA THR A 191 -3.99 -7.17 -16.79
C THR A 191 -4.07 -5.82 -17.50
N SER A 192 -4.24 -4.73 -16.75
CA SER A 192 -4.28 -3.38 -17.31
C SER A 192 -2.97 -2.99 -17.98
N ARG A 193 -1.82 -3.37 -17.40
CA ARG A 193 -0.49 -3.11 -17.99
C ARG A 193 -0.30 -3.86 -19.31
N GLU A 194 -0.73 -5.12 -19.36
CA GLU A 194 -0.68 -5.93 -20.60
C GLU A 194 -1.54 -5.31 -21.70
N GLN A 195 -2.73 -4.82 -21.36
CA GLN A 195 -3.60 -4.11 -22.31
C GLN A 195 -2.94 -2.84 -22.85
N VAL A 196 -2.33 -2.02 -21.97
CA VAL A 196 -1.61 -0.82 -22.39
C VAL A 196 -0.46 -1.18 -23.34
N GLN A 197 0.30 -2.22 -23.02
CA GLN A 197 1.38 -2.68 -23.89
C GLN A 197 0.88 -3.10 -25.28
N SER A 198 -0.19 -3.90 -25.33
CA SER A 198 -0.81 -4.32 -26.59
C SER A 198 -1.30 -3.13 -27.42
N LEU A 199 -1.90 -2.12 -26.77
CA LEU A 199 -2.33 -0.89 -27.43
C LEU A 199 -1.14 -0.08 -27.98
N CYS A 200 -0.04 0.01 -27.24
CA CYS A 200 1.18 0.69 -27.72
C CYS A 200 1.78 -0.04 -28.94
N GLU A 201 1.78 -1.36 -28.96
CA GLU A 201 2.23 -2.15 -30.11
C GLU A 201 1.36 -1.90 -31.34
N GLU A 202 0.04 -1.87 -31.18
CA GLU A 202 -0.90 -1.54 -32.26
C GLU A 202 -0.74 -0.10 -32.74
N GLU A 203 -0.58 0.86 -31.83
CA GLU A 203 -0.29 2.26 -32.19
C GLU A 203 0.95 2.36 -33.07
N ASN A 204 2.03 1.69 -32.69
CA ASN A 204 3.28 1.68 -33.47
C ASN A 204 3.07 1.01 -34.84
N ARG A 205 2.30 -0.08 -34.90
CA ARG A 205 1.95 -0.73 -36.17
C ARG A 205 1.19 0.22 -37.10
N LEU A 206 0.23 0.97 -36.56
CA LEU A 206 -0.57 1.93 -37.34
C LEU A 206 0.27 3.12 -37.80
N ARG A 207 1.14 3.66 -36.94
CA ARG A 207 2.08 4.74 -37.32
C ARG A 207 2.98 4.33 -38.48
N ASN A 208 3.52 3.11 -38.46
CA ASN A 208 4.35 2.60 -39.55
C ASN A 208 3.57 2.48 -40.87
N LYS A 209 2.32 1.99 -40.83
CA LYS A 209 1.44 1.95 -42.00
C LYS A 209 1.13 3.34 -42.55
N LEU A 210 0.89 4.31 -41.66
CA LEU A 210 0.63 5.69 -42.06
C LEU A 210 1.84 6.28 -42.80
N LEU A 211 3.05 6.12 -42.25
CA LEU A 211 4.28 6.58 -42.89
C LEU A 211 4.50 5.97 -44.28
N GLN A 212 4.15 4.69 -44.44
CA GLN A 212 4.22 4.01 -45.73
C GLN A 212 3.24 4.64 -46.75
N ILE A 213 2.00 4.89 -46.34
CA ILE A 213 0.97 5.53 -47.18
C ILE A 213 1.40 6.96 -47.54
N GLU A 214 1.94 7.72 -46.60
CA GLU A 214 2.44 9.08 -46.85
C GLU A 214 3.57 9.07 -47.88
N THR A 215 4.52 8.13 -47.77
CA THR A 215 5.61 7.96 -48.74
C THR A 215 5.06 7.64 -50.14
N GLN A 216 4.08 6.73 -50.23
CA GLN A 216 3.43 6.39 -51.49
C GLN A 216 2.70 7.59 -52.08
N ARG A 217 1.98 8.37 -51.26
CA ARG A 217 1.29 9.58 -51.69
C ARG A 217 2.27 10.57 -52.33
N THR A 218 3.37 10.89 -51.65
CA THR A 218 4.39 11.81 -52.20
C THR A 218 4.98 11.31 -53.51
N GLN A 219 5.29 10.01 -53.62
CA GLN A 219 5.76 9.43 -54.87
C GLN A 219 4.74 9.56 -56.02
N HIS A 220 3.45 9.40 -55.72
CA HIS A 220 2.39 9.56 -56.71
C HIS A 220 2.17 11.03 -57.10
N GLU A 221 2.29 11.96 -56.16
CA GLU A 221 2.25 13.40 -56.42
C GLU A 221 3.39 13.84 -57.35
N ASP A 222 4.61 13.34 -57.12
CA ASP A 222 5.76 13.66 -57.99
C ASP A 222 5.60 13.08 -59.40
N LYS A 223 5.07 11.86 -59.51
CA LYS A 223 4.74 11.24 -60.81
C LYS A 223 3.65 12.02 -61.54
N ALA A 224 2.62 12.48 -60.84
CA ALA A 224 1.54 13.27 -61.43
C ALA A 224 2.10 14.59 -62.00
N LYS A 225 2.90 15.33 -61.22
CA LYS A 225 3.58 16.55 -61.70
C LYS A 225 4.42 16.30 -62.94
N ASN A 226 5.22 15.21 -62.95
CA ASN A 226 6.01 14.87 -64.12
C ASN A 226 5.15 14.58 -65.37
N LEU A 227 4.01 13.93 -65.21
CA LEU A 227 3.08 13.67 -66.30
C LEU A 227 2.39 14.94 -66.79
N GLU A 228 2.03 15.84 -65.88
CA GLU A 228 1.49 17.16 -66.21
C GLU A 228 2.48 17.98 -67.05
N ASP A 229 3.75 18.05 -66.63
CA ASP A 229 4.81 18.74 -67.38
C ASP A 229 4.96 18.16 -68.80
N ARG A 230 4.92 16.82 -68.93
CA ARG A 230 4.99 16.14 -70.22
C ARG A 230 3.77 16.44 -71.10
N LEU A 231 2.58 16.51 -70.50
CA LEU A 231 1.35 16.81 -71.21
C LEU A 231 1.38 18.24 -71.77
N VAL A 232 1.82 19.22 -70.98
CA VAL A 232 2.01 20.62 -71.43
C VAL A 232 2.93 20.65 -72.65
N LYS A 233 4.09 20.00 -72.55
CA LYS A 233 5.07 19.95 -73.65
C LYS A 233 4.50 19.32 -74.93
N ILE A 234 3.77 18.21 -74.81
CA ILE A 234 3.12 17.57 -75.97
C ILE A 234 2.08 18.51 -76.58
N SER A 235 1.30 19.21 -75.76
CA SER A 235 0.27 20.14 -76.21
C SER A 235 0.86 21.30 -77.00
N GLU A 236 1.99 21.85 -76.54
CA GLU A 236 2.77 22.86 -77.29
C GLU A 236 3.26 22.32 -78.64
N GLN A 237 3.81 21.10 -78.67
CA GLN A 237 4.29 20.47 -79.90
C GLN A 237 3.15 20.20 -80.90
N MET A 238 1.98 19.77 -80.41
CA MET A 238 0.79 19.56 -81.24
C MET A 238 0.35 20.89 -81.87
N LEU A 239 0.24 21.95 -81.09
CA LEU A 239 -0.15 23.28 -81.59
C LEU A 239 0.84 23.80 -82.65
N GLU A 240 2.14 23.66 -82.39
CA GLU A 240 3.18 24.04 -83.34
C GLU A 240 3.08 23.23 -84.65
N SER A 241 2.80 21.92 -84.54
CA SER A 241 2.61 21.06 -85.71
C SER A 241 1.37 21.43 -86.52
N GLU A 242 0.28 21.84 -85.85
CA GLU A 242 -0.95 22.30 -86.48
C GLU A 242 -0.72 23.61 -87.24
N CYS A 243 -0.01 24.57 -86.64
CA CYS A 243 0.39 25.79 -87.34
C CYS A 243 1.24 25.50 -88.58
N ARG A 244 2.21 24.56 -88.49
CA ARG A 244 3.01 24.13 -89.64
C ARG A 244 2.16 23.50 -90.75
N LEU A 245 1.22 22.63 -90.39
CA LEU A 245 0.32 21.98 -91.34
C LEU A 245 -0.58 23.01 -92.05
N GLN A 246 -1.12 23.98 -91.31
CA GLN A 246 -1.94 25.05 -91.87
C GLN A 246 -1.14 25.90 -92.85
N ALA A 247 0.10 26.26 -92.51
CA ALA A 247 0.99 26.99 -93.41
C ALA A 247 1.28 26.20 -94.70
N ALA A 248 1.64 24.92 -94.59
CA ALA A 248 1.92 24.06 -95.73
C ALA A 248 0.70 23.89 -96.66
N THR A 249 -0.50 23.78 -96.06
CA THR A 249 -1.76 23.68 -96.83
C THR A 249 -2.01 24.95 -97.64
N GLN A 250 -1.82 26.13 -97.04
CA GLN A 250 -1.94 27.41 -97.73
C GLN A 250 -0.91 27.58 -98.86
N GLU A 251 0.30 27.06 -98.69
CA GLU A 251 1.33 27.05 -99.74
C GLU A 251 0.94 26.16 -100.91
N VAL A 252 0.45 24.94 -100.64
CA VAL A 252 -0.06 24.02 -101.66
C VAL A 252 -1.22 24.65 -102.44
N ASP A 253 -2.17 25.29 -101.76
CA ASP A 253 -3.29 25.98 -102.41
C ASP A 253 -2.83 27.10 -103.34
N LYS A 254 -1.84 27.89 -102.92
CA LYS A 254 -1.22 28.94 -103.77
C LYS A 254 -0.53 28.32 -104.97
N ALA A 255 0.26 27.26 -104.76
CA ALA A 255 0.97 26.57 -105.84
C ALA A 255 -0.01 25.97 -106.87
N MET A 256 -1.12 25.37 -106.42
CA MET A 256 -2.17 24.85 -107.31
C MET A 256 -2.80 25.96 -108.17
N LYS A 257 -3.09 27.13 -107.59
CA LYS A 257 -3.61 28.29 -108.35
C LYS A 257 -2.63 28.75 -109.43
N PHE A 258 -1.34 28.86 -109.09
CA PHE A 258 -0.31 29.22 -110.08
C PHE A 258 -0.15 28.15 -111.18
N GLN A 259 -0.21 26.86 -110.81
CA GLN A 259 -0.17 25.77 -111.77
C GLN A 259 -1.33 25.83 -112.75
N GLN A 260 -2.55 26.06 -112.26
CA GLN A 260 -3.75 26.20 -113.10
C GLN A 260 -3.64 27.40 -114.05
N GLN A 261 -3.13 28.55 -113.56
CA GLN A 261 -2.86 29.71 -114.41
C GLN A 261 -1.84 29.42 -115.51
N ARG A 262 -0.75 28.71 -115.18
CA ARG A 262 0.27 28.27 -116.15
C ARG A 262 -0.35 27.38 -117.24
N GLU A 263 -1.17 26.41 -116.86
CA GLU A 263 -1.85 25.51 -117.80
C GLU A 263 -2.79 26.26 -118.74
N MET A 264 -3.63 27.18 -118.22
CA MET A 264 -4.47 28.05 -119.04
C MET A 264 -3.65 28.90 -120.02
N GLY A 265 -2.52 29.45 -119.57
CA GLY A 265 -1.62 30.23 -120.41
C GLY A 265 -1.00 29.38 -121.53
N GLN A 266 -0.58 28.15 -121.22
CA GLN A 266 -0.04 27.21 -122.21
C GLN A 266 -1.09 26.81 -123.25
N ASP A 267 -2.33 26.57 -122.83
CA ASP A 267 -3.43 26.21 -123.75
C ASP A 267 -3.84 27.39 -124.63
N ALA A 268 -3.89 28.60 -124.07
CA ALA A 268 -4.11 29.83 -124.83
C ALA A 268 -3.00 30.05 -125.87
N MET A 269 -1.73 29.86 -125.50
CA MET A 269 -0.59 29.93 -126.41
C MET A 269 -0.68 28.90 -127.54
N LYS A 270 -0.99 27.64 -127.22
CA LYS A 270 -1.20 26.58 -128.22
C LYS A 270 -2.33 26.93 -129.20
N LYS A 271 -3.44 27.48 -128.69
CA LYS A 271 -4.58 27.92 -129.51
C LYS A 271 -4.19 29.09 -130.43
N ALA A 272 -3.50 30.10 -129.90
CA ALA A 272 -3.01 31.24 -130.68
C ALA A 272 -2.07 30.81 -131.82
N MET A 273 -1.14 29.89 -131.53
CA MET A 273 -0.24 29.31 -132.54
C MET A 273 -0.98 28.56 -133.64
N LYS A 274 -2.01 27.75 -133.29
CA LYS A 274 -2.85 27.07 -134.30
C LYS A 274 -3.59 28.08 -135.18
N ASN A 275 -4.16 29.13 -134.60
CA ASN A 275 -4.86 30.17 -135.35
C ASN A 275 -3.92 30.93 -136.29
N ALA A 276 -2.73 31.33 -135.81
CA ALA A 276 -1.73 32.00 -136.65
C ALA A 276 -1.30 31.14 -137.84
N ARG A 277 -1.13 29.82 -137.63
CA ARG A 277 -0.87 28.88 -138.73
C ARG A 277 -2.02 28.81 -139.74
N ALA A 278 -3.27 28.88 -139.28
CA ALA A 278 -4.44 28.86 -140.17
C ALA A 278 -4.57 30.12 -141.05
N CYS A 279 -3.98 31.26 -140.66
CA CYS A 279 -3.94 32.46 -141.50
C CYS A 279 -2.92 32.40 -142.64
N LEU A 280 -2.03 31.40 -142.63
CA LEU A 280 -0.99 31.22 -143.67
C LEU A 280 -1.42 30.28 -144.80
N THR A 281 -2.65 29.77 -144.77
CA THR A 281 -3.28 28.88 -145.76
C THR A 281 -4.50 29.55 -146.35
#